data_AF-A0A835QQD2-F1
#
_entry.id   AF-A0A835QQD2-F1
#
_cell.length_a   1.000
_cell.length_b   1.000
_cell.length_c   1.000
_cell.angle_alpha   90.00
_cell.angle_beta   90.00
_cell.angle_gamma   90.00
#
_symmetry.space_group_name_H-M   'P 1'
#
loop_
_entity.id
_entity.type
_entity.pdbx_description
1 polymer ?
#
loop_
_entity_poly.entity_id
_entity_poly.type
_entity_poly.pdbx_seq_one_letter_code
_entity_poly.pdbx_strand_id
1 'polypeptide(L)'
;MYSYGLLFLSVSTYSLVSTTQLAFNAVFSYFINSEKLTHLTLNSIVLLTFSAAMLGVHSDEEHSNGSGGKYALGFLLTLSASATYSLILSLMELTFQKVIKRQTVKAVLEMQVHTALVSTAGAMVGLFAGGEWKGLRREMESFGKGKVGYVMTLVWASVSWQITNVGLIGLIFEVSSLFSNVISALAAPVLPVFAVILFRDKMDGIKILSLLLALWGSASYFYQHYLDLLAERKKTELQERVR
;
A
#
# COMPACT_ATOMS: atom_id res chain seq x y z
N MET A 1 7.07 -6.21 9.15
CA MET A 1 7.83 -6.18 7.88
C MET A 1 8.11 -4.74 7.45
N TYR A 2 7.08 -3.90 7.23
CA TYR A 2 7.26 -2.48 6.90
C TYR A 2 8.16 -1.69 7.87
N SER A 3 8.01 -1.87 9.19
CA SER A 3 8.88 -1.22 10.18
C SER A 3 10.35 -1.60 10.05
N TYR A 4 10.64 -2.86 9.70
CA TYR A 4 12.02 -3.31 9.46
C TYR A 4 12.55 -2.83 8.10
N GLY A 5 11.70 -2.65 7.09
CA GLY A 5 12.07 -2.03 5.82
C GLY A 5 12.55 -0.58 6.02
N LEU A 6 11.78 0.22 6.76
CA LEU A 6 12.11 1.61 7.11
C LEU A 6 13.40 1.77 7.93
N LEU A 7 13.85 0.72 8.63
CA LEU A 7 15.12 0.75 9.36
C LEU A 7 16.35 0.68 8.44
N PHE A 8 16.20 0.13 7.24
CA PHE A 8 17.33 -0.17 6.34
C PHE A 8 17.24 0.54 4.99
N LEU A 9 16.14 1.23 4.71
CA LEU A 9 15.88 1.97 3.47
C LEU A 9 15.61 3.43 3.77
N SER A 10 16.04 4.32 2.87
CA SER A 10 15.55 5.71 2.87
C SER A 10 14.03 5.73 2.65
N VAL A 11 13.37 6.78 3.15
CA VAL A 11 11.90 6.89 3.10
C VAL A 11 11.42 6.94 1.64
N SER A 12 12.18 7.61 0.77
CA SER A 12 11.94 7.63 -0.68
C SER A 12 12.02 6.25 -1.33
N THR A 13 13.07 5.47 -1.07
CA THR A 13 13.24 4.11 -1.63
C THR A 13 12.16 3.18 -1.08
N TYR A 14 11.90 3.23 0.22
CA TYR A 14 10.80 2.49 0.84
C TYR A 14 9.46 2.81 0.18
N SER A 15 9.13 4.09 -0.01
CA SER A 15 7.87 4.51 -0.62
C SER A 15 7.77 4.02 -2.07
N LEU A 16 8.84 4.09 -2.85
CA LEU A 16 8.85 3.62 -4.24
C LEU A 16 8.70 2.11 -4.35
N VAL A 17 9.41 1.34 -3.50
CA VAL A 17 9.26 -0.11 -3.44
C VAL A 17 7.86 -0.49 -2.96
N SER A 18 7.26 0.29 -2.05
CA SER A 18 5.88 0.05 -1.60
C SER A 18 4.85 0.18 -2.73
N THR A 19 5.10 1.06 -3.71
CA THR A 19 4.21 1.25 -4.89
C THR A 19 4.07 -0.02 -5.74
N THR A 20 5.02 -0.96 -5.67
CA THR A 20 4.90 -2.29 -6.33
C THR A 20 3.66 -3.08 -5.90
N GLN A 21 3.04 -2.71 -4.76
CA GLN A 21 1.75 -3.27 -4.35
C GLN A 21 0.70 -3.19 -5.47
N LEU A 22 0.71 -2.15 -6.31
CA LEU A 22 -0.24 -2.03 -7.42
C LEU A 22 -0.02 -3.13 -8.48
N ALA A 23 1.23 -3.45 -8.78
CA ALA A 23 1.57 -4.54 -9.71
C ALA A 23 1.18 -5.90 -9.13
N PHE A 24 1.48 -6.15 -7.85
CA PHE A 24 1.06 -7.39 -7.19
C PHE A 24 -0.47 -7.51 -7.11
N ASN A 25 -1.17 -6.40 -6.87
CA ASN A 25 -2.63 -6.40 -6.81
C ASN A 25 -3.24 -6.79 -8.15
N ALA A 26 -2.74 -6.22 -9.25
CA ALA A 26 -3.16 -6.61 -10.59
C ALA A 26 -2.96 -8.10 -10.88
N VAL A 27 -1.80 -8.65 -10.49
CA VAL A 27 -1.49 -10.07 -10.67
C VAL A 27 -2.40 -10.95 -9.81
N PHE A 28 -2.57 -10.63 -8.53
CA PHE A 28 -3.42 -11.42 -7.63
C PHE A 28 -4.89 -11.32 -7.99
N SER A 29 -5.42 -10.15 -8.37
CA SER A 29 -6.80 -10.03 -8.83
C SER A 29 -7.04 -10.79 -10.15
N TYR A 30 -6.05 -10.87 -11.04
CA TYR A 30 -6.13 -11.75 -12.21
C TYR A 30 -6.22 -13.24 -11.82
N PHE A 31 -5.35 -13.73 -10.92
CA PHE A 31 -5.31 -15.15 -10.55
C PHE A 31 -6.44 -15.58 -9.62
N ILE A 32 -6.80 -14.75 -8.65
CA ILE A 32 -7.74 -15.07 -7.56
C ILE A 32 -9.16 -14.65 -7.94
N ASN A 33 -9.33 -13.44 -8.44
CA ASN A 33 -10.64 -12.85 -8.77
C ASN A 33 -11.04 -13.08 -10.23
N SER A 34 -10.14 -13.62 -11.06
CA SER A 34 -10.35 -13.81 -12.50
C SER A 34 -10.69 -12.50 -13.23
N GLU A 35 -10.17 -11.37 -12.73
CA GLU A 35 -10.28 -10.08 -13.42
C GLU A 35 -9.53 -10.11 -14.75
N LYS A 36 -9.93 -9.28 -15.71
CA LYS A 36 -9.26 -9.22 -17.01
C LYS A 36 -8.04 -8.30 -16.95
N LEU A 37 -6.88 -8.83 -17.33
CA LEU A 37 -5.70 -7.99 -17.57
C LEU A 37 -5.86 -7.23 -18.88
N THR A 38 -5.99 -5.92 -18.77
CA THR A 38 -6.05 -5.01 -19.91
C THR A 38 -4.65 -4.50 -20.25
N HIS A 39 -4.51 -3.87 -21.42
CA HIS A 39 -3.22 -3.38 -21.91
C HIS A 39 -2.57 -2.35 -20.96
N LEU A 40 -3.37 -1.47 -20.34
CA LEU A 40 -2.88 -0.44 -19.42
C LEU A 40 -2.47 -1.04 -18.07
N THR A 41 -3.18 -2.05 -17.56
CA THR A 41 -2.78 -2.76 -16.34
C THR A 41 -1.47 -3.53 -16.56
N LEU A 42 -1.30 -4.19 -17.70
CA LEU A 42 -0.04 -4.85 -18.07
C LEU A 42 1.12 -3.85 -18.18
N ASN A 43 0.90 -2.69 -18.81
CA ASN A 43 1.91 -1.63 -18.87
C ASN A 43 2.33 -1.19 -17.46
N SER A 44 1.36 -1.05 -16.55
CA SER A 44 1.60 -0.68 -15.16
C SER A 44 2.48 -1.68 -14.43
N ILE A 45 2.19 -2.98 -14.59
CA ILE A 45 2.99 -4.07 -14.00
C ILE A 45 4.44 -3.98 -14.47
N VAL A 46 4.66 -3.82 -15.78
CA VAL A 46 6.01 -3.73 -16.36
C VAL A 46 6.77 -2.54 -15.80
N LEU A 47 6.15 -1.35 -15.81
CA LEU A 47 6.79 -0.11 -15.35
C LEU A 47 7.11 -0.13 -13.85
N LEU A 48 6.20 -0.62 -13.02
CA LEU A 48 6.41 -0.73 -11.58
C LEU A 48 7.46 -1.78 -11.22
N THR A 49 7.47 -2.90 -11.95
CA THR A 49 8.51 -3.94 -11.78
C THR A 49 9.88 -3.41 -12.18
N PHE A 50 9.96 -2.68 -13.29
CA PHE A 50 11.20 -2.08 -13.76
C PHE A 50 11.70 -0.98 -12.80
N SER A 51 10.80 -0.13 -12.30
CA SER A 51 11.10 0.86 -11.25
C SER A 51 11.71 0.19 -10.01
N ALA A 52 11.09 -0.90 -9.52
CA ALA A 52 11.61 -1.63 -8.38
C ALA A 52 12.95 -2.32 -8.67
N ALA A 53 13.11 -2.91 -9.86
CA ALA A 53 14.37 -3.53 -10.27
C ALA A 53 15.51 -2.50 -10.34
N MET A 54 15.26 -1.31 -10.88
CA MET A 54 16.24 -0.22 -10.90
C MET A 54 16.68 0.18 -9.49
N LEU A 55 15.74 0.29 -8.55
CA LEU A 55 16.04 0.59 -7.14
C LEU A 55 16.74 -0.57 -6.41
N GLY A 56 16.42 -1.81 -6.77
CA GLY A 56 17.06 -2.99 -6.19
C GLY A 56 18.51 -3.14 -6.62
N VAL A 57 18.81 -2.84 -7.90
CA VAL A 57 20.17 -2.87 -8.45
C VAL A 57 20.98 -1.65 -8.01
N HIS A 58 20.35 -0.48 -7.91
CA HIS A 58 20.97 0.74 -7.39
C HIS A 58 20.94 0.75 -5.86
N SER A 59 21.81 -0.05 -5.25
CA SER A 59 22.08 0.00 -3.82
C SER A 59 22.86 1.29 -3.54
N ASP A 60 22.33 2.19 -2.71
CA ASP A 60 22.98 3.45 -2.34
C ASP A 60 24.48 3.25 -2.09
N GLU A 61 25.33 3.88 -2.92
CA GLU A 61 26.79 3.95 -2.71
C GLU A 61 27.15 4.58 -1.35
N GLU A 62 26.18 5.24 -0.69
CA GLU A 62 26.30 5.81 0.66
C GLU A 62 26.36 4.74 1.78
N HIS A 63 26.11 3.47 1.47
CA HIS A 63 26.23 2.34 2.39
C HIS A 63 27.48 1.46 2.15
N SER A 64 28.54 2.06 1.62
CA SER A 64 29.85 1.45 1.28
C SER A 64 30.69 0.94 2.45
N ASN A 65 30.18 0.92 3.69
CA ASN A 65 30.81 0.24 4.83
C ASN A 65 30.02 -1.02 5.24
N GLY A 66 30.15 -2.10 4.46
CA GLY A 66 29.80 -3.46 4.89
C GLY A 66 28.31 -3.80 5.07
N SER A 67 27.38 -2.97 4.55
CA SER A 67 25.94 -3.08 4.87
C SER A 67 25.02 -3.55 3.73
N GLY A 68 25.56 -3.96 2.58
CA GLY A 68 24.75 -4.38 1.41
C GLY A 68 23.71 -5.47 1.71
N GLY A 69 24.00 -6.39 2.63
CA GLY A 69 23.02 -7.40 3.09
C GLY A 69 21.82 -6.79 3.83
N LYS A 70 21.99 -5.67 4.55
CA LYS A 70 20.91 -4.99 5.26
C LYS A 70 19.99 -4.23 4.30
N TYR A 71 20.55 -3.60 3.26
CA TYR A 71 19.77 -2.97 2.20
C TYR A 71 18.93 -4.00 1.45
N ALA A 72 19.56 -5.10 0.99
CA ALA A 72 18.85 -6.18 0.30
C ALA A 72 17.75 -6.79 1.19
N LEU A 73 18.02 -6.97 2.48
CA LEU A 73 17.02 -7.45 3.44
C LEU A 73 15.85 -6.46 3.59
N GLY A 74 16.13 -5.16 3.73
CA GLY A 74 15.11 -4.11 3.81
C GLY A 74 14.26 -4.05 2.54
N PHE A 75 14.89 -4.15 1.37
CA PHE A 75 14.24 -4.17 0.07
C PHE A 75 13.31 -5.38 -0.06
N LEU A 76 13.81 -6.59 0.23
CA LEU A 76 13.02 -7.83 0.20
C LEU A 76 11.88 -7.81 1.22
N LEU A 77 12.10 -7.28 2.43
CA LEU A 77 11.07 -7.11 3.45
C LEU A 77 9.97 -6.14 3.01
N THR A 78 10.33 -5.07 2.29
CA THR A 78 9.35 -4.10 1.78
C THR A 78 8.58 -4.68 0.60
N LEU A 79 9.27 -5.36 -0.33
CA LEU A 79 8.65 -6.02 -1.48
C LEU A 79 7.66 -7.12 -1.03
N SER A 80 8.07 -7.96 -0.07
CA SER A 80 7.21 -9.00 0.50
C SER A 80 6.05 -8.42 1.30
N ALA A 81 6.24 -7.29 1.99
CA ALA A 81 5.14 -6.58 2.64
C ALA A 81 4.11 -6.06 1.62
N SER A 82 4.57 -5.46 0.51
CA SER A 82 3.71 -5.04 -0.61
C SER A 82 2.94 -6.20 -1.21
N ALA A 83 3.60 -7.33 -1.47
CA ALA A 83 2.94 -8.53 -1.99
C ALA A 83 1.88 -9.06 -1.01
N THR A 84 2.19 -9.10 0.28
CA THR A 84 1.24 -9.55 1.32
C THR A 84 0.03 -8.62 1.40
N TYR A 85 0.26 -7.31 1.35
CA TYR A 85 -0.82 -6.32 1.38
C TYR A 85 -1.75 -6.48 0.17
N SER A 86 -1.21 -6.59 -1.03
CA SER A 86 -1.99 -6.82 -2.25
C SER A 86 -2.75 -8.14 -2.23
N LEU A 87 -2.16 -9.20 -1.67
CA LEU A 87 -2.85 -10.48 -1.51
C LEU A 87 -4.06 -10.35 -0.57
N ILE A 88 -3.92 -9.62 0.54
CA ILE A 88 -5.03 -9.33 1.46
C ILE A 88 -6.14 -8.57 0.73
N LEU A 89 -5.79 -7.59 -0.10
CA LEU A 89 -6.77 -6.85 -0.91
C LEU A 89 -7.52 -7.76 -1.89
N SER A 90 -6.81 -8.59 -2.67
CA SER A 90 -7.46 -9.51 -3.62
C SER A 90 -8.35 -10.55 -2.92
N LEU A 91 -7.94 -11.07 -1.74
CA LEU A 91 -8.78 -11.97 -0.94
C LEU A 91 -10.01 -11.27 -0.36
N MET A 92 -9.86 -10.02 0.04
CA MET A 92 -10.98 -9.19 0.49
C MET A 92 -12.01 -9.03 -0.64
N GLU A 93 -11.54 -8.68 -1.83
CA GLU A 93 -12.36 -8.57 -3.04
C GLU A 93 -13.07 -9.91 -3.38
N LEU A 94 -12.34 -11.04 -3.35
CA LEU A 94 -12.93 -12.37 -3.56
C LEU A 94 -14.07 -12.66 -2.57
N THR A 95 -13.87 -12.29 -1.30
CA THR A 95 -14.86 -12.50 -0.23
C THR A 95 -16.11 -11.67 -0.50
N PHE A 96 -15.97 -10.44 -0.98
CA PHE A 96 -17.12 -9.63 -1.41
C PHE A 96 -17.88 -10.27 -2.55
N GLN A 97 -17.17 -10.74 -3.58
CA GLN A 97 -17.78 -11.33 -4.77
C GLN A 97 -18.48 -12.66 -4.47
N LYS A 98 -17.84 -13.56 -3.70
CA LYS A 98 -18.34 -14.92 -3.49
C LYS A 98 -19.22 -15.10 -2.25
N VAL A 99 -18.87 -14.45 -1.13
CA VAL A 99 -19.50 -14.69 0.17
C VAL A 99 -20.57 -13.64 0.46
N ILE A 100 -20.18 -12.37 0.46
CA ILE A 100 -21.06 -11.29 0.93
C ILE A 100 -22.15 -10.98 -0.11
N LYS A 101 -21.81 -11.00 -1.41
CA LYS A 101 -22.74 -10.72 -2.55
C LYS A 101 -23.53 -9.40 -2.45
N ARG A 102 -23.22 -8.57 -1.47
CA ARG A 102 -23.81 -7.25 -1.18
C ARG A 102 -22.71 -6.28 -0.78
N GLN A 103 -22.37 -5.35 -1.66
CA GLN A 103 -21.41 -4.30 -1.36
C GLN A 103 -22.07 -3.19 -0.53
N THR A 104 -22.31 -3.46 0.76
CA THR A 104 -22.84 -2.47 1.70
C THR A 104 -21.73 -1.99 2.64
N VAL A 105 -21.74 -0.71 3.02
CA VAL A 105 -20.80 -0.11 4.00
C VAL A 105 -20.68 -0.99 5.25
N LYS A 106 -21.83 -1.48 5.73
CA LYS A 106 -21.91 -2.32 6.91
C LYS A 106 -21.08 -3.60 6.76
N ALA A 107 -21.17 -4.27 5.62
CA ALA A 107 -20.41 -5.50 5.37
C ALA A 107 -18.89 -5.23 5.28
N VAL A 108 -18.49 -4.07 4.75
CA VAL A 108 -17.08 -3.65 4.71
C VAL A 108 -16.53 -3.39 6.10
N LEU A 109 -17.27 -2.64 6.92
CA LEU A 109 -16.88 -2.37 8.30
C LEU A 109 -16.83 -3.66 9.13
N GLU A 110 -17.80 -4.56 8.97
CA GLU A 110 -17.84 -5.85 9.67
C GLU A 110 -16.62 -6.72 9.32
N MET A 111 -16.30 -6.83 8.03
CA MET A 111 -15.10 -7.54 7.57
C MET A 111 -13.81 -6.92 8.10
N GLN A 112 -13.71 -5.59 8.11
CA GLN A 112 -12.54 -4.87 8.60
C GLN A 112 -12.36 -5.02 10.11
N VAL A 113 -13.44 -4.98 10.89
CA VAL A 113 -13.41 -5.20 12.34
C VAL A 113 -12.98 -6.64 12.65
N HIS A 114 -13.54 -7.65 12.00
CA HIS A 114 -13.12 -9.04 12.20
C HIS A 114 -11.65 -9.26 11.83
N THR A 115 -11.20 -8.69 10.70
CA THR A 115 -9.81 -8.76 10.27
C THR A 115 -8.88 -8.07 11.27
N ALA A 116 -9.26 -6.89 11.78
CA ALA A 116 -8.49 -6.16 12.79
C ALA A 116 -8.40 -6.93 14.12
N LEU A 117 -9.49 -7.58 14.55
CA LEU A 117 -9.50 -8.40 15.76
C LEU A 117 -8.55 -9.59 15.64
N VAL A 118 -8.63 -10.34 14.53
CA VAL A 118 -7.74 -11.48 14.26
C VAL A 118 -6.29 -11.02 14.14
N SER A 119 -6.04 -9.91 13.45
CA SER A 119 -4.71 -9.31 13.32
C SER A 119 -4.14 -8.88 14.68
N THR A 120 -4.96 -8.28 15.54
CA THR A 120 -4.55 -7.87 16.90
C THR A 120 -4.17 -9.09 17.74
N ALA A 121 -4.97 -10.16 17.70
CA ALA A 121 -4.65 -11.40 18.39
C ALA A 121 -3.34 -12.01 17.86
N GLY A 122 -3.16 -12.06 16.54
CA GLY A 122 -1.92 -12.52 15.91
C GLY A 122 -0.70 -11.67 16.29
N ALA A 123 -0.86 -10.35 16.32
CA ALA A 123 0.18 -9.41 16.73
C ALA A 123 0.55 -9.58 18.21
N MET A 124 -0.43 -9.79 19.09
CA MET A 124 -0.18 -10.11 20.50
C MET A 124 0.62 -11.39 20.64
N VAL A 125 0.21 -12.46 19.96
CA VAL A 125 0.95 -13.74 19.97
C VAL A 125 2.38 -13.53 19.47
N GLY A 126 2.56 -12.78 18.37
CA GLY A 126 3.88 -12.44 17.84
C GLY A 126 4.74 -11.66 18.84
N LEU A 127 4.17 -10.66 19.51
CA LEU A 127 4.85 -9.84 20.52
C LEU A 127 5.31 -10.68 21.73
N PHE A 128 4.46 -11.60 22.20
CA PHE A 128 4.78 -12.48 23.32
C PHE A 128 5.78 -13.56 22.94
N ALA A 129 5.58 -14.22 21.78
CA ALA A 129 6.48 -15.26 21.28
C ALA A 129 7.87 -14.71 20.92
N GLY A 130 7.95 -13.48 20.37
CA GLY A 130 9.20 -12.81 20.06
C GLY A 130 9.95 -12.26 21.28
N GLY A 131 9.32 -12.24 22.46
CA GLY A 131 9.91 -11.73 23.70
C GLY A 131 10.10 -10.21 23.72
N GLU A 132 9.65 -9.49 22.70
CA GLU A 132 9.79 -8.04 22.54
C GLU A 132 9.03 -7.25 23.62
N TRP A 133 7.99 -7.86 24.22
CA TRP A 133 7.26 -7.29 25.35
C TRP A 133 8.18 -6.89 26.53
N LYS A 134 9.31 -7.60 26.72
CA LYS A 134 10.29 -7.30 27.78
C LYS A 134 11.08 -6.02 27.48
N GLY A 135 11.26 -5.68 26.20
CA GLY A 135 12.02 -4.51 25.75
C GLY A 135 11.18 -3.23 25.69
N LEU A 136 9.86 -3.34 25.65
CA LEU A 136 8.92 -2.22 25.41
C LEU A 136 9.09 -1.07 26.40
N ARG A 137 9.33 -1.37 27.68
CA ARG A 137 9.56 -0.35 28.71
C ARG A 137 10.83 0.45 28.45
N ARG A 138 11.91 -0.25 28.06
CA ARG A 138 13.21 0.36 27.74
C ARG A 138 13.10 1.21 26.47
N GLU A 139 12.40 0.70 25.45
CA GLU A 139 12.15 1.43 24.20
C GLU A 139 11.42 2.76 24.46
N MET A 140 10.34 2.71 25.24
CA MET A 140 9.54 3.88 25.61
C MET A 140 10.33 4.90 26.44
N GLU A 141 11.24 4.43 27.31
CA GLU A 141 12.14 5.29 28.10
C GLU A 141 13.25 5.91 27.24
N SER A 142 13.73 5.18 26.23
CA SER A 142 14.73 5.65 25.28
C SER A 142 14.18 6.49 24.13
N PHE A 143 12.86 6.62 24.01
CA PHE A 143 12.23 7.40 22.94
C PHE A 143 12.59 8.87 23.11
N GLY A 144 13.18 9.50 22.10
CA GLY A 144 13.74 10.86 22.22
C GLY A 144 12.75 11.95 22.65
N LYS A 145 11.44 11.72 22.50
CA LYS A 145 10.36 12.63 22.96
C LYS A 145 9.69 12.18 24.28
N GLY A 146 10.28 11.21 24.97
CA GLY A 146 9.78 10.62 26.22
C GLY A 146 8.57 9.70 26.03
N LYS A 147 8.08 9.14 27.16
CA LYS A 147 7.00 8.14 27.19
C LYS A 147 5.70 8.65 26.58
N VAL A 148 5.31 9.88 26.91
CA VAL A 148 4.09 10.51 26.38
C VAL A 148 4.21 10.70 24.87
N GLY A 149 5.38 11.12 24.38
CA GLY A 149 5.66 11.24 22.94
C GLY A 149 5.52 9.91 22.21
N TYR A 150 6.04 8.83 22.77
CA TYR A 150 5.93 7.48 22.19
C TYR A 150 4.47 7.05 22.03
N VAL A 151 3.69 7.14 23.11
CA VAL A 151 2.27 6.76 23.10
C VAL A 151 1.48 7.65 22.14
N MET A 152 1.73 8.97 22.15
CA MET A 152 1.07 9.89 21.22
C MET A 152 1.40 9.57 19.77
N THR A 153 2.65 9.23 19.43
CA THR A 153 3.01 8.82 18.07
C THR A 153 2.25 7.58 17.63
N LEU A 154 2.16 6.56 18.48
CA LEU A 154 1.42 5.33 18.15
C LEU A 154 -0.09 5.58 18.01
N VAL A 155 -0.67 6.38 18.91
CA VAL A 155 -2.10 6.72 18.90
C VAL A 155 -2.43 7.54 17.64
N TRP A 156 -1.68 8.59 17.35
CA TRP A 156 -1.93 9.42 16.16
C TRP A 156 -1.69 8.65 14.86
N ALA A 157 -0.69 7.77 14.79
CA ALA A 157 -0.50 6.90 13.63
C ALA A 157 -1.71 5.98 13.42
N SER A 158 -2.23 5.38 14.50
CA SER A 158 -3.41 4.51 14.45
C SER A 158 -4.68 5.26 14.05
N VAL A 159 -4.89 6.45 14.62
CA VAL A 159 -6.05 7.31 14.30
C VAL A 159 -5.99 7.75 12.84
N SER A 160 -4.85 8.25 12.36
CA SER A 160 -4.67 8.63 10.96
C SER A 160 -4.93 7.46 10.01
N TRP A 161 -4.46 6.25 10.36
CA TRP A 161 -4.72 5.05 9.56
C TRP A 161 -6.22 4.74 9.47
N GLN A 162 -6.95 4.86 10.58
CA GLN A 162 -8.39 4.61 10.59
C GLN A 162 -9.19 5.69 9.85
N ILE A 163 -8.80 6.96 9.98
CA ILE A 163 -9.41 8.06 9.21
C ILE A 163 -9.25 7.79 7.71
N THR A 164 -8.07 7.35 7.25
CA THR A 164 -7.86 6.99 5.83
C THR A 164 -8.78 5.85 5.39
N ASN A 165 -8.89 4.77 6.18
CA ASN A 165 -9.75 3.64 5.83
C ASN A 165 -11.23 4.01 5.77
N VAL A 166 -11.73 4.71 6.80
CA VAL A 166 -13.13 5.16 6.84
C VAL A 166 -13.40 6.20 5.76
N GLY A 167 -12.46 7.11 5.51
CA GLY A 167 -12.56 8.12 4.46
C GLY A 167 -12.63 7.52 3.07
N LEU A 168 -11.83 6.49 2.78
CA LEU A 168 -11.88 5.77 1.51
C LEU A 168 -13.24 5.08 1.30
N ILE A 169 -13.75 4.40 2.33
CA ILE A 169 -15.07 3.77 2.28
C ILE A 169 -16.16 4.85 2.11
N GLY A 170 -16.10 5.95 2.86
CA GLY A 170 -17.07 7.05 2.76
C GLY A 170 -17.09 7.69 1.37
N LEU A 171 -15.93 7.91 0.75
CA LEU A 171 -15.80 8.47 -0.60
C LEU A 171 -16.44 7.60 -1.68
N ILE A 172 -16.31 6.27 -1.56
CA ILE A 172 -16.92 5.31 -2.49
C ILE A 172 -18.45 5.41 -2.46
N PHE A 173 -19.04 5.62 -1.28
CA PHE A 173 -20.50 5.63 -1.10
C PHE A 173 -21.16 7.01 -1.29
N GLU A 174 -20.54 8.10 -0.82
CA GLU A 174 -21.19 9.42 -0.77
C GLU A 174 -21.12 10.18 -2.10
N VAL A 175 -19.96 10.18 -2.76
CA VAL A 175 -19.73 11.06 -3.92
C VAL A 175 -19.86 10.29 -5.23
N SER A 176 -19.08 9.21 -5.36
CA SER A 176 -19.06 8.27 -6.49
C SER A 176 -17.73 7.51 -6.44
N SER A 177 -17.73 6.25 -6.87
CA SER A 177 -16.50 5.49 -7.15
C SER A 177 -15.51 6.27 -8.02
N LEU A 178 -15.98 7.11 -8.95
CA LEU A 178 -15.14 7.96 -9.80
C LEU A 178 -14.31 8.97 -9.00
N PHE A 179 -14.91 9.63 -8.00
CA PHE A 179 -14.21 10.63 -7.19
C PHE A 179 -13.22 9.98 -6.22
N SER A 180 -13.60 8.85 -5.61
CA SER A 180 -12.69 8.04 -4.80
C SER A 180 -11.47 7.58 -5.60
N ASN A 181 -11.67 7.19 -6.86
CA ASN A 181 -10.56 6.75 -7.70
C ASN A 181 -9.65 7.86 -8.18
N VAL A 182 -10.17 9.06 -8.43
CA VAL A 182 -9.33 10.24 -8.70
C VAL A 182 -8.47 10.56 -7.49
N ILE A 183 -9.02 10.53 -6.27
CA ILE A 183 -8.24 10.75 -5.04
C ILE A 183 -7.19 9.65 -4.86
N SER A 184 -7.54 8.37 -5.03
CA SER A 184 -6.57 7.27 -4.96
C SER A 184 -5.48 7.37 -6.02
N ALA A 185 -5.83 7.79 -7.24
CA ALA A 185 -4.90 8.01 -8.34
C ALA A 185 -3.92 9.15 -8.08
N LEU A 186 -4.39 10.22 -7.43
CA LEU A 186 -3.58 11.36 -7.03
C LEU A 186 -2.74 11.07 -5.79
N ALA A 187 -3.17 10.17 -4.91
CA ALA A 187 -2.43 9.82 -3.69
C ALA A 187 -1.10 9.08 -3.98
N ALA A 188 -1.09 8.18 -4.97
CA ALA A 188 0.08 7.40 -5.34
C ALA A 188 1.31 8.23 -5.78
N PRO A 189 1.20 9.24 -6.66
CA PRO A 189 2.33 10.09 -7.04
C PRO A 189 2.75 11.08 -5.95
N VAL A 190 1.81 11.46 -5.10
CA VAL A 190 2.01 12.46 -4.05
C VAL A 190 2.87 11.90 -2.91
N LEU A 191 2.70 10.63 -2.55
CA LEU A 191 3.43 9.97 -1.45
C LEU A 191 4.97 10.00 -1.61
N PRO A 192 5.57 9.55 -2.72
CA PRO A 192 7.02 9.62 -2.91
C PRO A 192 7.55 11.07 -2.99
N VAL A 193 6.76 11.99 -3.56
CA VAL A 193 7.15 13.41 -3.66
C VAL A 193 7.20 14.06 -2.26
N PHE A 194 6.20 13.79 -1.41
CA PHE A 194 6.23 14.24 -0.01
C PHE A 194 7.38 13.59 0.77
N ALA A 195 7.70 12.32 0.53
CA ALA A 195 8.85 11.67 1.15
C ALA A 195 10.15 12.44 0.85
N VAL A 196 10.36 12.84 -0.40
CA VAL A 196 11.52 13.64 -0.80
C VAL A 196 11.52 15.01 -0.12
N ILE A 197 10.41 15.74 -0.17
CA ILE A 197 10.35 17.13 0.33
C ILE A 197 10.50 17.18 1.86
N LEU A 198 9.82 16.29 2.59
CA LEU A 198 9.77 16.30 4.05
C LEU A 198 11.02 15.70 4.68
N PHE A 199 11.55 14.61 4.12
CA PHE A 199 12.74 13.93 4.68
C PHE A 199 14.05 14.41 4.06
N ARG A 200 13.99 15.29 3.05
CA ARG A 200 15.15 15.83 2.32
C ARG A 200 16.10 14.74 1.84
N ASP A 201 15.52 13.63 1.38
CA ASP A 201 16.27 12.49 0.84
C ASP A 201 17.04 12.91 -0.41
N LYS A 202 18.30 12.48 -0.50
CA LYS A 202 19.15 12.74 -1.68
C LYS A 202 18.62 11.94 -2.86
N MET A 203 18.16 12.64 -3.90
CA MET A 203 17.65 12.04 -5.14
C MET A 203 18.77 11.94 -6.17
N ASP A 204 19.30 10.73 -6.33
CA ASP A 204 20.19 10.38 -7.43
C ASP A 204 19.40 10.17 -8.74
N GLY A 205 20.06 10.26 -9.90
CA GLY A 205 19.43 10.16 -11.22
C GLY A 205 18.61 8.88 -11.41
N ILE A 206 19.07 7.76 -10.85
CA ILE A 206 18.34 6.48 -10.90
C ILE A 206 17.10 6.50 -10.01
N LYS A 207 17.15 7.12 -8.82
CA LYS A 207 15.98 7.31 -7.95
C LYS A 207 14.93 8.21 -8.62
N ILE A 208 15.36 9.27 -9.33
CA ILE A 208 14.49 10.14 -10.12
C ILE A 208 13.81 9.35 -11.25
N LEU A 209 14.58 8.57 -12.00
CA LEU A 209 14.02 7.78 -13.09
C LEU A 209 13.04 6.71 -12.58
N SER A 210 13.39 6.04 -11.48
CA SER A 210 12.52 5.06 -10.82
C SER A 210 11.22 5.69 -10.32
N LEU A 211 11.29 6.92 -9.79
CA LEU A 211 10.14 7.71 -9.43
C LEU A 211 9.25 7.99 -10.64
N LEU A 212 9.79 8.51 -11.75
CA LEU A 212 9.02 8.80 -12.96
C LEU A 212 8.32 7.55 -13.53
N LEU A 213 9.01 6.41 -13.51
CA LEU A 213 8.44 5.12 -13.91
C LEU A 213 7.33 4.66 -12.97
N ALA A 214 7.51 4.83 -11.65
CA ALA A 214 6.49 4.50 -10.67
C ALA A 214 5.26 5.39 -10.81
N LEU A 215 5.45 6.67 -11.11
CA LEU A 215 4.39 7.63 -11.41
C LEU A 215 3.59 7.21 -12.64
N TRP A 216 4.28 6.89 -13.73
CA TRP A 216 3.65 6.42 -14.96
C TRP A 216 2.89 5.12 -14.74
N GLY A 217 3.53 4.12 -14.12
CA GLY A 217 2.93 2.83 -13.86
C GLY A 217 1.68 2.94 -12.98
N SER A 218 1.75 3.75 -11.92
CA SER A 218 0.59 4.03 -11.07
C SER A 218 -0.52 4.72 -11.86
N ALA A 219 -0.21 5.76 -12.64
CA ALA A 219 -1.18 6.48 -13.46
C ALA A 219 -1.89 5.56 -14.47
N SER A 220 -1.14 4.67 -15.12
CA SER A 220 -1.70 3.69 -16.06
C SER A 220 -2.68 2.72 -15.37
N TYR A 221 -2.36 2.29 -14.14
CA TYR A 221 -3.18 1.37 -13.36
C TYR A 221 -4.51 2.00 -12.99
N PHE A 222 -4.46 3.21 -12.41
CA PHE A 222 -5.67 3.92 -12.01
C PHE A 222 -6.51 4.39 -13.19
N TYR A 223 -5.88 4.81 -14.28
CA TYR A 223 -6.59 5.24 -15.48
C TYR A 223 -7.39 4.09 -16.09
N GLN A 224 -6.80 2.89 -16.12
CA GLN A 224 -7.54 1.71 -16.54
C GLN A 224 -8.73 1.41 -15.62
N HIS A 225 -8.51 1.41 -14.30
CA HIS A 225 -9.56 1.13 -13.33
C HIS A 225 -10.71 2.16 -13.44
N TYR A 226 -10.37 3.41 -13.74
CA TYR A 226 -11.33 4.47 -14.06
C TYR A 226 -12.15 4.15 -15.32
N LEU A 227 -11.51 3.69 -16.40
CA LEU A 227 -12.20 3.29 -17.63
C LEU A 227 -13.14 2.11 -17.42
N ASP A 228 -12.70 1.10 -16.66
CA ASP A 228 -13.51 -0.10 -16.37
C ASP A 228 -14.78 0.26 -15.59
N LEU A 229 -14.68 1.17 -14.63
CA LEU A 229 -15.84 1.66 -13.87
C LEU A 229 -16.81 2.51 -14.71
N LEU A 230 -16.29 3.34 -15.62
CA LEU A 230 -17.14 4.06 -16.57
C LEU A 230 -17.89 3.08 -17.48
N ALA A 231 -17.23 2.00 -17.92
CA ALA A 231 -17.84 0.99 -18.76
C ALA A 231 -18.94 0.21 -18.00
N GLU A 232 -18.73 -0.11 -16.72
CA GLU A 232 -19.75 -0.74 -15.89
C GLU A 232 -20.95 0.17 -15.65
N ARG A 233 -20.75 1.44 -15.27
CA ARG A 233 -21.86 2.40 -15.11
C ARG A 233 -22.69 2.52 -16.38
N LYS A 234 -22.05 2.66 -17.54
CA LYS A 234 -22.76 2.73 -18.84
C LYS A 234 -23.60 1.49 -19.11
N LYS A 235 -23.12 0.30 -18.74
CA LYS A 235 -23.91 -0.94 -18.88
C LYS A 235 -25.12 -0.93 -17.96
N THR A 236 -24.96 -0.52 -16.71
CA THR A 236 -26.07 -0.43 -15.75
C THR A 236 -27.14 0.58 -16.22
N GLU A 237 -26.72 1.77 -16.66
CA GLU A 237 -27.64 2.80 -17.20
C GLU A 237 -28.37 2.31 -18.46
N LEU A 238 -27.69 1.59 -19.35
CA LEU A 238 -28.32 1.03 -20.55
C LEU A 238 -29.33 -0.08 -20.21
N GLN A 239 -29.02 -0.91 -19.21
CA GLN A 239 -29.94 -1.95 -18.72
C GLN A 239 -31.18 -1.36 -18.05
N GLU A 240 -31.06 -0.24 -17.34
CA GLU A 240 -32.19 0.47 -16.75
C GLU A 240 -33.06 1.16 -17.82
N ARG A 241 -32.46 1.70 -18.89
CA ARG A 241 -33.21 2.32 -20.00
C ARG A 241 -33.98 1.35 -20.90
N VAL A 242 -33.58 0.07 -20.91
CA VAL A 242 -34.23 -0.99 -21.71
C VAL A 242 -35.37 -1.68 -20.92
N ARG A 243 -35.50 -1.39 -19.62
CA ARG A 243 -36.52 -1.94 -18.73
C ARG A 243 -37.72 -1.01 -18.60
#